data_AF-A0A3C0U9J5-F1
#
_entry.id   AF-A0A3C0U9J5-F1
#
_cell.length_a   1.000
_cell.length_b   1.000
_cell.length_c   1.000
_cell.angle_alpha   90.00
_cell.angle_beta   90.00
_cell.angle_gamma   90.00
#
_symmetry.space_group_name_H-M   'P 1'
#
loop_
_entity.id
_entity.type
_entity.pdbx_description
1 polymer ?
#
loop_
_entity_poly.entity_id
_entity_poly.type
_entity_poly.pdbx_seq_one_letter_code
_entity_poly.pdbx_strand_id
1 'polypeptide(L)'
;LRQAGVSQRMIDFAHSGTQAMIDAAAEVTPAFGRGEVIDVDGSPVELLLVKNPMGFRLSLASFAPEGCDTMICINDEYADGRDMSWLWDVDFTSLRGTGVAMVSGVRAWDMALRLEYDQVPVETVDTELETSVERFVKTNPGKPKHIYCTYTAMLKARAALGTIAHVADAGVGR
;
A
#
# COMPACT_ATOMS: atom_id res chain seq x y z
N LEU A 1 -31.81 23.60 -20.22
CA LEU A 1 -30.94 22.44 -19.94
C LEU A 1 -31.60 21.40 -19.04
N ARG A 2 -32.10 21.73 -17.83
CA ARG A 2 -32.87 20.76 -17.01
C ARG A 2 -34.09 20.15 -17.71
N GLN A 3 -34.88 20.98 -18.42
CA GLN A 3 -36.03 20.50 -19.20
C GLN A 3 -35.64 19.59 -20.38
N ALA A 4 -34.36 19.55 -20.76
CA ALA A 4 -33.79 18.68 -21.78
C ALA A 4 -33.10 17.43 -21.19
N GLY A 5 -33.33 17.12 -19.91
CA GLY A 5 -32.76 15.94 -19.24
C GLY A 5 -31.30 16.10 -18.78
N VAL A 6 -30.71 17.28 -18.91
CA VAL A 6 -29.34 17.55 -18.45
C VAL A 6 -29.35 17.66 -16.93
N SER A 7 -28.57 16.81 -16.26
CA SER A 7 -28.45 16.81 -14.81
C SER A 7 -27.89 18.14 -14.30
N GLN A 8 -28.28 18.53 -13.08
CA GLN A 8 -27.78 19.76 -12.47
C GLN A 8 -26.25 19.75 -12.38
N ARG A 9 -25.65 18.59 -12.07
CA ARG A 9 -24.19 18.42 -12.03
C ARG A 9 -23.49 18.78 -13.34
N MET A 10 -24.09 18.41 -14.49
CA MET A 10 -23.51 18.76 -15.80
C MET A 10 -23.63 20.25 -16.10
N ILE A 11 -24.70 20.90 -15.65
CA ILE A 11 -24.90 22.36 -15.78
C ILE A 11 -23.88 23.09 -14.91
N ASP A 12 -23.71 22.66 -13.66
CA ASP A 12 -22.75 23.26 -12.71
C ASP A 12 -21.31 23.13 -13.22
N PHE A 13 -20.94 21.96 -13.76
CA PHE A 13 -19.63 21.75 -14.38
C PHE A 13 -19.41 22.66 -15.59
N ALA A 14 -20.38 22.78 -16.50
CA ALA A 14 -20.26 23.62 -17.69
C ALA A 14 -20.09 25.12 -17.39
N HIS A 15 -20.51 25.56 -16.21
CA HIS A 15 -20.38 26.94 -15.74
C HIS A 15 -19.27 27.14 -14.70
N SER A 16 -18.52 26.09 -14.36
CA SER A 16 -17.43 26.16 -13.39
C SER A 16 -16.22 26.87 -13.98
N GLY A 17 -15.71 27.89 -13.27
CA GLY A 17 -14.43 28.51 -13.57
C GLY A 17 -13.26 27.63 -13.12
N THR A 18 -12.03 27.95 -13.58
CA THR A 18 -10.81 27.21 -13.22
C THR A 18 -10.64 27.05 -11.71
N GLN A 19 -10.87 28.11 -10.92
CA GLN A 19 -10.74 28.04 -9.46
C GLN A 19 -11.73 27.05 -8.84
N ALA A 20 -13.00 27.08 -9.26
CA ALA A 20 -14.01 26.15 -8.76
C ALA A 20 -13.67 24.69 -9.09
N MET A 21 -13.05 24.42 -10.24
CA MET A 21 -12.57 23.08 -10.59
C MET A 21 -11.35 22.66 -9.74
N ILE A 22 -10.46 23.58 -9.41
CA ILE A 22 -9.31 23.32 -8.51
C ILE A 22 -9.80 23.03 -7.09
N ASP A 23 -10.71 23.85 -6.57
CA ASP A 23 -11.27 23.69 -5.22
C ASP A 23 -12.00 22.34 -5.11
N ALA A 24 -12.81 21.96 -6.12
CA ALA A 24 -13.47 20.66 -6.16
C ALA A 24 -12.49 19.49 -6.24
N ALA A 25 -11.37 19.64 -6.97
CA ALA A 25 -10.33 18.61 -7.03
C ALA A 25 -9.58 18.47 -5.68
N ALA A 26 -9.45 19.56 -4.93
CA ALA A 26 -8.81 19.56 -3.61
C ALA A 26 -9.63 18.83 -2.53
N GLU A 27 -10.93 18.63 -2.73
CA GLU A 27 -11.80 17.85 -1.84
C GLU A 27 -11.68 16.32 -2.02
N VAL A 28 -10.97 15.86 -3.07
CA VAL A 28 -10.79 14.42 -3.34
C VAL A 28 -9.89 13.80 -2.29
N THR A 29 -10.45 12.90 -1.47
CA THR A 29 -9.66 12.07 -0.56
C THR A 29 -9.06 10.86 -1.29
N PRO A 30 -7.89 10.36 -0.85
CA PRO A 30 -7.31 9.15 -1.43
C PRO A 30 -8.29 7.98 -1.40
N ALA A 31 -8.45 7.33 -2.55
CA ALA A 31 -9.18 6.07 -2.61
C ALA A 31 -8.36 4.95 -1.95
N PHE A 32 -9.07 3.99 -1.35
CA PHE A 32 -8.49 2.83 -0.66
C PHE A 32 -7.24 2.24 -1.34
N GLY A 33 -6.18 2.02 -0.54
CA GLY A 33 -4.98 1.31 -0.96
C GLY A 33 -4.03 2.07 -1.91
N ARG A 34 -4.26 3.37 -2.14
CA ARG A 34 -3.43 4.21 -3.01
C ARG A 34 -2.65 5.25 -2.20
N GLY A 35 -1.63 4.82 -1.47
CA GLY A 35 -0.82 5.72 -0.63
C GLY A 35 -1.61 6.22 0.59
N GLU A 36 -2.44 5.35 1.16
CA GLU A 36 -3.09 5.63 2.45
C GLU A 36 -2.00 5.70 3.52
N VAL A 37 -1.88 6.86 4.16
CA VAL A 37 -0.97 7.09 5.29
C VAL A 37 -1.79 6.93 6.57
N ILE A 38 -1.38 5.99 7.43
CA ILE A 38 -1.95 5.77 8.76
C ILE A 38 -0.88 6.17 9.78
N ASP A 39 -1.20 7.10 10.68
CA ASP A 39 -0.31 7.43 11.79
C ASP A 39 -0.44 6.36 12.88
N VAL A 40 0.67 5.69 13.19
CA VAL A 40 0.76 4.72 14.28
C VAL A 40 1.81 5.21 15.27
N ASP A 41 1.35 5.77 16.40
CA ASP A 41 2.20 6.32 17.46
C ASP A 41 3.27 7.32 16.95
N GLY A 42 2.88 8.19 16.00
CA GLY A 42 3.77 9.19 15.38
C GLY A 42 4.66 8.64 14.26
N SER A 43 4.48 7.38 13.87
CA SER A 43 5.13 6.78 12.69
C SER A 43 4.14 6.79 11.52
N PRO A 44 4.43 7.51 10.42
CA PRO A 44 3.57 7.44 9.24
C PRO A 44 3.75 6.07 8.55
N VAL A 45 2.67 5.32 8.42
CA VAL A 45 2.62 4.00 7.79
C VAL A 45 1.88 4.08 6.46
N GLU A 46 2.59 3.83 5.37
CA GLU A 46 2.03 3.84 4.03
C GLU A 46 1.72 2.43 3.54
N LEU A 47 0.44 2.20 3.21
CA LEU A 47 -0.03 0.95 2.61
C LEU A 47 0.01 1.06 1.08
N LEU A 48 0.85 0.23 0.45
CA LEU A 48 1.15 0.28 -0.98
C LEU A 48 0.64 -0.98 -1.68
N LEU A 49 -0.43 -0.85 -2.47
CA LEU A 49 -1.05 -1.97 -3.17
C LEU A 49 -0.23 -2.38 -4.40
N VAL A 50 0.18 -3.65 -4.44
CA VAL A 50 0.91 -4.25 -5.57
C VAL A 50 0.15 -5.45 -6.14
N LYS A 51 -0.06 -5.47 -7.45
CA LYS A 51 -0.87 -6.52 -8.14
C LYS A 51 -0.21 -7.13 -9.37
N ASN A 52 0.88 -6.52 -9.84
CA ASN A 52 1.56 -6.93 -11.07
C ASN A 52 2.95 -6.28 -11.10
N PRO A 53 3.83 -6.69 -12.04
CA PRO A 53 5.20 -6.23 -12.06
C PRO A 53 5.33 -4.71 -12.21
N MET A 54 4.51 -4.11 -13.09
CA MET A 54 4.57 -2.68 -13.37
C MET A 54 4.12 -1.84 -12.18
N GLY A 55 3.05 -2.26 -11.50
CA GLY A 55 2.57 -1.62 -10.28
C GLY A 55 3.62 -1.64 -9.19
N PHE A 56 4.26 -2.79 -8.95
CA PHE A 56 5.30 -2.89 -7.92
C PHE A 56 6.53 -2.03 -8.28
N ARG A 57 7.02 -2.10 -9.52
CA ARG A 57 8.14 -1.26 -9.97
C ARG A 57 7.84 0.24 -9.80
N LEU A 58 6.62 0.67 -10.13
CA LEU A 58 6.22 2.07 -9.95
C LEU A 58 6.18 2.44 -8.47
N SER A 59 5.65 1.58 -7.59
CA SER A 59 5.67 1.83 -6.15
C SER A 59 7.11 1.93 -5.62
N LEU A 60 8.00 1.00 -5.94
CA LEU A 60 9.41 1.07 -5.53
C LEU A 60 10.11 2.35 -6.02
N ALA A 61 9.77 2.83 -7.22
CA ALA A 61 10.33 4.06 -7.76
C ALA A 61 9.72 5.34 -7.13
N SER A 62 8.49 5.26 -6.62
CA SER A 62 7.78 6.41 -6.06
C SER A 62 8.08 6.59 -4.56
N PHE A 63 8.42 5.51 -3.86
CA PHE A 63 8.63 5.49 -2.42
C PHE A 63 10.08 5.08 -2.10
N ALA A 64 10.94 6.08 -1.98
CA ALA A 64 12.36 5.89 -1.69
C ALA A 64 12.54 5.13 -0.36
N PRO A 65 13.36 4.06 -0.33
CA PRO A 65 13.50 3.24 0.87
C PRO A 65 14.34 3.92 1.96
N GLU A 66 15.15 4.92 1.62
CA GLU A 66 16.01 5.62 2.57
C GLU A 66 15.19 6.32 3.66
N GLY A 67 15.60 6.14 4.92
CA GLY A 67 14.92 6.76 6.07
C GLY A 67 13.62 6.08 6.48
N CYS A 68 13.17 5.04 5.77
CA CYS A 68 11.95 4.28 6.07
C CYS A 68 12.28 2.85 6.50
N ASP A 69 11.39 2.18 7.23
CA ASP A 69 11.42 0.71 7.33
C ASP A 69 10.47 0.12 6.29
N THR A 70 10.87 -1.00 5.69
CA THR A 70 10.12 -1.65 4.61
C THR A 70 9.61 -3.01 5.06
N MET A 71 8.33 -3.27 4.78
CA MET A 71 7.68 -4.58 4.89
C MET A 71 7.06 -4.98 3.55
N ILE A 72 7.10 -6.27 3.22
CA ILE A 72 6.44 -6.82 2.03
C ILE A 72 5.52 -7.98 2.45
N CYS A 73 4.21 -7.85 2.18
CA CYS A 73 3.19 -8.84 2.52
C CYS A 73 2.58 -9.47 1.27
N ILE A 74 2.80 -10.76 1.06
CA ILE A 74 2.34 -11.46 -0.15
C ILE A 74 1.37 -12.59 0.21
N ASN A 75 0.15 -12.45 -0.26
CA ASN A 75 -0.84 -13.53 -0.37
C ASN A 75 -1.09 -13.89 -1.83
N ASP A 76 -1.62 -15.08 -2.06
CA ASP A 76 -1.99 -15.64 -3.36
C ASP A 76 -3.45 -16.11 -3.36
N GLU A 77 -4.37 -15.38 -2.74
CA GLU A 77 -5.80 -15.73 -2.83
C GLU A 77 -6.36 -15.45 -4.23
N TYR A 78 -7.59 -15.90 -4.50
CA TYR A 78 -8.21 -15.68 -5.81
C TYR A 78 -8.21 -14.21 -6.24
N ALA A 79 -8.38 -13.28 -5.29
CA ALA A 79 -8.36 -11.83 -5.56
C ALA A 79 -6.94 -11.26 -5.79
N ASP A 80 -5.89 -11.98 -5.41
CA ASP A 80 -4.49 -11.62 -5.62
C ASP A 80 -3.93 -12.24 -6.91
N GLY A 81 -4.43 -13.42 -7.27
CA GLY A 81 -3.87 -14.30 -8.28
C GLY A 81 -3.14 -15.48 -7.62
N ARG A 82 -3.47 -16.71 -8.04
CA ARG A 82 -2.82 -17.93 -7.52
C ARG A 82 -1.37 -18.09 -8.02
N ASP A 83 -1.06 -17.50 -9.18
CA ASP A 83 0.27 -17.53 -9.77
C ASP A 83 1.06 -16.28 -9.37
N MET A 84 2.07 -16.48 -8.54
CA MET A 84 2.94 -15.43 -8.02
C MET A 84 4.26 -15.29 -8.80
N SER A 85 4.38 -15.96 -9.96
CA SER A 85 5.57 -15.90 -10.81
C SER A 85 5.91 -14.49 -11.27
N TRP A 86 4.92 -13.59 -11.34
CA TRP A 86 5.12 -12.19 -11.69
C TRP A 86 6.10 -11.44 -10.76
N LEU A 87 6.32 -11.93 -9.53
CA LEU A 87 7.33 -11.37 -8.63
C LEU A 87 8.76 -11.47 -9.21
N TRP A 88 9.01 -12.47 -10.05
CA TRP A 88 10.29 -12.65 -10.73
C TRP A 88 10.55 -11.59 -11.81
N ASP A 89 9.50 -10.94 -12.30
CA ASP A 89 9.64 -9.83 -13.23
C ASP A 89 9.91 -8.49 -12.49
N VAL A 90 9.79 -8.40 -11.17
CA VAL A 90 10.06 -7.15 -10.44
C VAL A 90 11.54 -7.04 -10.12
N ASP A 91 12.15 -5.87 -10.29
CA ASP A 91 13.52 -5.58 -9.86
C ASP A 91 13.49 -4.98 -8.45
N PHE A 92 14.07 -5.67 -7.46
CA PHE A 92 14.15 -5.24 -6.06
C PHE A 92 15.52 -4.66 -5.69
N THR A 93 16.44 -4.47 -6.64
CA THR A 93 17.80 -4.02 -6.35
C THR A 93 17.88 -2.67 -5.64
N SER A 94 16.86 -1.82 -5.79
CA SER A 94 16.74 -0.55 -5.04
C SER A 94 16.69 -0.74 -3.52
N LEU A 95 16.22 -1.90 -3.04
CA LEU A 95 16.13 -2.21 -1.61
C LEU A 95 17.42 -2.80 -1.02
N ARG A 96 18.46 -3.08 -1.83
CA ARG A 96 19.71 -3.72 -1.35
C ARG A 96 20.39 -2.96 -0.21
N GLY A 97 20.41 -1.63 -0.31
CA GLY A 97 21.12 -0.77 0.64
C GLY A 97 20.41 -0.64 1.99
N THR A 98 19.09 -0.78 2.02
CA THR A 98 18.26 -0.57 3.22
C THR A 98 17.71 -1.87 3.79
N GLY A 99 17.57 -2.90 2.96
CA GLY A 99 16.93 -4.16 3.30
C GLY A 99 15.41 -4.09 3.41
N VAL A 100 14.83 -5.24 3.74
CA VAL A 100 13.42 -5.41 4.09
C VAL A 100 13.38 -5.93 5.53
N ALA A 101 12.81 -5.14 6.44
CA ALA A 101 12.75 -5.50 7.86
C ALA A 101 11.81 -6.69 8.11
N MET A 102 10.74 -6.82 7.32
CA MET A 102 9.82 -7.95 7.48
C MET A 102 9.16 -8.38 6.17
N VAL A 103 9.07 -9.68 5.98
CA VAL A 103 8.28 -10.29 4.90
C VAL A 103 7.19 -11.14 5.53
N SER A 104 5.95 -10.99 5.05
CA SER A 104 4.82 -11.74 5.59
C SER A 104 3.75 -12.14 4.56
N GLY A 105 2.67 -12.77 5.03
CA GLY A 105 1.61 -13.36 4.21
C GLY A 105 1.84 -14.84 3.87
N VAL A 106 0.86 -15.45 3.20
CA VAL A 106 0.87 -16.89 2.89
C VAL A 106 2.08 -17.29 2.04
N ARG A 107 2.61 -16.37 1.22
CA ARG A 107 3.77 -16.58 0.35
C ARG A 107 5.03 -15.87 0.85
N ALA A 108 5.14 -15.63 2.16
CA ALA A 108 6.27 -14.93 2.77
C ALA A 108 7.63 -15.54 2.37
N TRP A 109 7.73 -16.87 2.42
CA TRP A 109 8.97 -17.57 2.09
C TRP A 109 9.36 -17.47 0.61
N ASP A 110 8.38 -17.46 -0.30
CA ASP A 110 8.65 -17.27 -1.73
C ASP A 110 9.12 -15.85 -2.03
N MET A 111 8.54 -14.86 -1.35
CA MET A 111 8.98 -13.48 -1.46
C MET A 111 10.39 -13.30 -0.87
N ALA A 112 10.68 -13.91 0.28
CA ALA A 112 12.02 -13.87 0.87
C ALA A 112 13.06 -14.50 -0.07
N LEU A 113 12.76 -15.66 -0.66
CA LEU A 113 13.61 -16.28 -1.68
C LEU A 113 13.79 -15.36 -2.89
N ARG A 114 12.72 -14.74 -3.38
CA ARG A 114 12.82 -13.78 -4.49
C ARG A 114 13.75 -12.61 -4.14
N LEU A 115 13.65 -12.04 -2.94
CA LEU A 115 14.52 -10.95 -2.48
C LEU A 115 16.00 -11.38 -2.39
N GLU A 116 16.26 -12.62 -1.97
CA GLU A 116 17.60 -13.19 -1.88
C GLU A 116 18.30 -13.24 -3.25
N TYR A 117 17.57 -13.56 -4.33
CA TYR A 117 18.12 -13.55 -5.70
C TYR A 117 18.59 -12.14 -6.13
N ASP A 118 17.91 -11.10 -5.62
CA ASP A 118 18.34 -9.72 -5.80
C ASP A 118 19.31 -9.27 -4.71
N GLN A 119 19.79 -10.14 -3.83
CA GLN A 119 20.71 -9.82 -2.72
C GLN A 119 20.17 -8.74 -1.78
N VAL A 120 18.84 -8.68 -1.62
CA VAL A 120 18.19 -7.78 -0.67
C VAL A 120 18.14 -8.49 0.68
N PRO A 121 18.76 -7.92 1.75
CA PRO A 121 18.72 -8.54 3.06
C PRO A 121 17.30 -8.48 3.63
N VAL A 122 16.85 -9.59 4.21
CA VAL A 122 15.57 -9.71 4.90
C VAL A 122 15.83 -10.03 6.35
N GLU A 123 15.34 -9.21 7.27
CA GLU A 123 15.61 -9.41 8.71
C GLU A 123 14.70 -10.48 9.32
N THR A 124 13.41 -10.45 9.00
CA THR A 124 12.41 -11.40 9.54
C THR A 124 11.45 -11.86 8.46
N VAL A 125 11.12 -13.16 8.46
CA VAL A 125 10.10 -13.77 7.60
C VAL A 125 9.11 -14.52 8.46
N ASP A 126 7.82 -14.28 8.28
CA ASP A 126 6.76 -14.86 9.12
C ASP A 126 5.45 -14.94 8.35
N THR A 127 4.73 -16.06 8.38
CA THR A 127 3.47 -16.22 7.65
C THR A 127 2.28 -15.58 8.36
N GLU A 128 2.39 -15.28 9.67
CA GLU A 128 1.32 -14.68 10.47
C GLU A 128 1.27 -13.17 10.24
N LEU A 129 0.49 -12.77 9.23
CA LEU A 129 0.44 -11.39 8.72
C LEU A 129 0.02 -10.38 9.77
N GLU A 130 -1.10 -10.62 10.45
CA GLU A 130 -1.70 -9.68 11.39
C GLU A 130 -0.72 -9.36 12.55
N THR A 131 -0.15 -10.39 13.18
CA THR A 131 0.86 -10.23 14.24
C THR A 131 2.16 -9.61 13.71
N SER A 132 2.56 -9.94 12.49
CA SER A 132 3.74 -9.35 11.84
C SER A 132 3.58 -7.86 11.60
N VAL A 133 2.41 -7.41 11.14
CA VAL A 133 2.09 -5.99 10.96
C VAL A 133 2.14 -5.25 12.29
N GLU A 134 1.51 -5.78 13.33
CA GLU A 134 1.56 -5.16 14.68
C GLU A 134 2.98 -5.03 15.21
N ARG A 135 3.82 -6.06 15.02
CA ARG A 135 5.24 -6.02 15.40
C ARG A 135 6.01 -4.99 14.59
N PHE A 136 5.84 -4.99 13.26
CA PHE A 136 6.57 -4.13 12.34
C PHE A 136 6.32 -2.64 12.58
N VAL A 137 5.07 -2.23 12.81
CA VAL A 137 4.76 -0.80 13.02
C VAL A 137 5.25 -0.28 14.36
N LYS A 138 5.48 -1.17 15.35
CA LYS A 138 6.03 -0.83 16.67
C LYS A 138 7.57 -0.79 16.71
N THR A 139 8.26 -1.27 15.68
CA THR A 139 9.72 -1.12 15.60
C THR A 139 10.08 0.33 15.30
N ASN A 140 11.26 0.80 15.70
CA ASN A 140 11.79 2.14 15.39
C ASN A 140 10.72 3.27 15.42
N PRO A 141 10.12 3.58 16.59
CA PRO A 141 9.04 4.58 16.68
C PRO A 141 9.44 5.94 16.09
N GLY A 142 8.49 6.58 15.39
CA GLY A 142 8.69 7.86 14.70
C GLY A 142 9.36 7.75 13.33
N LYS A 143 9.84 6.56 12.94
CA LYS A 143 10.40 6.31 11.62
C LYS A 143 9.28 5.97 10.62
N PRO A 144 9.23 6.61 9.44
CA PRO A 144 8.26 6.26 8.39
C PRO A 144 8.34 4.78 7.98
N LYS A 145 7.21 4.22 7.58
CA LYS A 145 7.05 2.80 7.23
C LYS A 145 6.39 2.64 5.88
N HIS A 146 6.93 1.75 5.05
CA HIS A 146 6.30 1.34 3.79
C HIS A 146 5.90 -0.14 3.87
N ILE A 147 4.63 -0.45 3.61
CA ILE A 147 4.11 -1.83 3.54
C ILE A 147 3.60 -2.10 2.13
N TYR A 148 4.40 -2.81 1.34
CA TYR A 148 3.99 -3.29 0.03
C TYR A 148 3.16 -4.56 0.19
N CYS A 149 1.93 -4.57 -0.30
CA CYS A 149 1.02 -5.69 -0.07
C CYS A 149 0.15 -6.05 -1.28
N THR A 150 -0.09 -7.35 -1.48
CA THR A 150 -1.15 -7.81 -2.38
C THR A 150 -2.53 -7.47 -1.80
N TYR A 151 -3.59 -7.64 -2.58
CA TYR A 151 -4.91 -7.12 -2.22
C TYR A 151 -5.47 -7.69 -0.91
N THR A 152 -5.47 -9.02 -0.74
CA THR A 152 -5.99 -9.60 0.51
C THR A 152 -5.03 -9.39 1.67
N ALA A 153 -3.73 -9.31 1.40
CA ALA A 153 -2.72 -8.95 2.41
C ALA A 153 -2.94 -7.51 2.92
N MET A 154 -3.27 -6.58 2.02
CA MET A 154 -3.60 -5.19 2.37
C MET A 154 -4.84 -5.12 3.26
N LEU A 155 -5.90 -5.86 2.94
CA LEU A 155 -7.12 -5.88 3.76
C LEU A 155 -6.82 -6.35 5.19
N LYS A 156 -6.02 -7.42 5.33
CA LYS A 156 -5.59 -7.92 6.65
C LYS A 156 -4.69 -6.96 7.40
N ALA A 157 -3.70 -6.38 6.71
CA ALA A 157 -2.79 -5.40 7.31
C ALA A 157 -3.55 -4.17 7.81
N ARG A 158 -4.50 -3.68 7.02
CA ARG A 158 -5.34 -2.54 7.40
C ARG A 158 -6.28 -2.87 8.56
N ALA A 159 -6.87 -4.07 8.58
CA ALA A 159 -7.70 -4.51 9.70
C ALA A 159 -6.87 -4.55 10.99
N ALA A 160 -5.65 -5.10 10.94
CA ALA A 160 -4.72 -5.11 12.08
C ALA A 160 -4.38 -3.67 12.54
N LEU A 161 -4.06 -2.77 11.61
CA LEU A 161 -3.79 -1.35 11.92
C LEU A 161 -5.01 -0.64 12.53
N GLY A 162 -6.22 -0.97 12.08
CA GLY A 162 -7.46 -0.42 12.63
C GLY A 162 -7.72 -0.78 14.10
N THR A 163 -7.02 -1.78 14.64
CA THR A 163 -7.09 -2.12 16.07
C THR A 163 -6.18 -1.26 16.96
N ILE A 164 -5.16 -0.63 16.39
CA ILE A 164 -4.11 0.11 17.11
C ILE A 164 -4.02 1.59 16.74
N ALA A 165 -4.62 2.00 15.62
CA ALA A 165 -4.62 3.37 15.15
C ALA A 165 -5.98 3.76 14.56
N HIS A 166 -6.26 5.06 14.50
CA HIS A 166 -7.43 5.56 13.81
C HIS A 166 -7.20 5.50 12.28
N VAL A 167 -7.89 4.58 11.63
CA VAL A 167 -7.88 4.43 10.17
C VAL A 167 -9.15 5.06 9.60
N ALA A 168 -9.01 6.04 8.69
CA ALA A 168 -10.15 6.70 8.06
C ALA A 168 -11.01 5.70 7.27
N ASP A 169 -12.31 5.94 7.11
CA ASP A 169 -13.15 5.05 6.30
C ASP A 169 -12.83 5.25 4.81
N ALA A 170 -12.21 4.25 4.19
CA ALA A 170 -11.84 4.27 2.78
C ALA A 170 -12.88 3.58 1.86
N GLY A 171 -14.09 3.29 2.37
CA GLY A 171 -15.17 2.68 1.58
C GLY A 171 -15.02 1.17 1.35
N VAL A 172 -14.10 0.53 2.08
CA VAL A 172 -14.00 -0.91 2.25
C VAL A 172 -14.45 -1.21 3.68
N GLY A 173 -15.57 -1.91 3.83
CA GLY A 173 -16.20 -2.16 5.13
C GLY A 173 -15.21 -2.63 6.22
N ARG A 174 -15.51 -2.25 7.46
CA ARG A 174 -14.72 -2.63 8.65
C ARG A 174 -14.56 -4.14 8.79
#